data_AF-A0A957G325-F1
#
_entry.id   AF-A0A957G325-F1
#
_cell.length_a   1.000
_cell.length_b   1.000
_cell.length_c   1.000
_cell.angle_alpha   90.00
_cell.angle_beta   90.00
_cell.angle_gamma   90.00
#
_symmetry.space_group_name_H-M   'P 1'
#
loop_
_entity.id
_entity.type
_entity.pdbx_description
1 polymer ?
#
loop_
_entity_poly.entity_id
_entity_poly.type
_entity_poly.pdbx_seq_one_letter_code
_entity_poly.pdbx_strand_id
1 'polypeptide(L)'
;MTETVDATLQQQEQQAADPTAIRQLWEKEAGTRWAKLDHLLYLPVLGLTRPRDLYYYQGQGLSVLYGFNYKYMTVEQFLGRLSRLGAAQPLALALSGCYSQGWYPGDSPLTVYVDWHVKPHWTKQPSQSGAVTMWGRIMPGTKQLLVNGPGGQPLLGLNRPIDAHLNGELITLEAQLSAHWQRSIGLTIFDSEGGGLPLGQRYLTAERAYLSHLPRSGYNLSAFETRSDWQPLPADPSREVALARWRDPVRAAADQRDLILLRRQGDTDPTRVYTGHLPAGLPLEQVPGLHRGRWAHQERVIRELVNGANLNANFGYRSQPVSNRTVQRQWAEAQELVESSERQVAQLRLAGRNLWQQGQQRQQRYHQQRQALLDQLPPQQTEFLTRQANGQPLRRCQQRLVRTFRDLDHLTSRHQRRRRQHQAKLGQLQARLELATTAQAQYRQQRDAIDTTALYQERNLEKDQLMLNLQLLLGNLHHWARSAFFAPVWQRLELKTALELIYRKPGWVQWGGDTIEVVLTPYRYPEQQQAMEESCRRFNAANLRWRDGRRLLIRVAPP
;
A
#
# COMPACT_ATOMS: atom_id res chain seq x y z
N MET A 1 -17.04 -0.66 -24.42
CA MET A 1 -15.58 -0.92 -24.43
C MET A 1 -14.90 -0.25 -25.61
N THR A 2 -15.24 -0.58 -26.86
CA THR A 2 -14.68 0.07 -28.07
C THR A 2 -14.81 1.59 -28.02
N GLU A 3 -16.02 2.10 -27.82
CA GLU A 3 -16.29 3.53 -27.68
C GLU A 3 -15.47 4.17 -26.55
N THR A 4 -15.35 3.49 -25.41
CA THR A 4 -14.56 3.96 -24.26
C THR A 4 -13.08 4.11 -24.60
N VAL A 5 -12.51 3.13 -25.31
CA VAL A 5 -11.11 3.18 -25.75
C VAL A 5 -10.92 4.34 -26.72
N ASP A 6 -11.78 4.45 -27.74
CA ASP A 6 -11.69 5.53 -28.73
C ASP A 6 -11.85 6.91 -28.10
N ALA A 7 -12.88 7.12 -27.27
CA ALA A 7 -13.13 8.38 -26.58
C ALA A 7 -11.98 8.78 -25.66
N THR A 8 -11.42 7.83 -24.91
CA THR A 8 -10.28 8.10 -24.02
C THR A 8 -9.05 8.50 -24.82
N LEU A 9 -8.76 7.81 -25.93
CA LEU A 9 -7.62 8.13 -26.78
C LEU A 9 -7.80 9.50 -27.46
N GLN A 10 -9.01 9.87 -27.87
CA GLN A 10 -9.32 11.21 -28.42
C GLN A 10 -9.16 12.31 -27.36
N GLN A 11 -9.64 12.07 -26.14
CA GLN A 11 -9.51 13.04 -25.07
C GLN A 11 -8.04 13.29 -24.70
N GLN A 12 -7.23 12.22 -24.60
CA GLN A 12 -5.80 12.37 -24.32
C GLN A 12 -5.06 13.05 -25.46
N GLU A 13 -5.50 12.87 -26.70
CA GLU A 13 -4.99 13.60 -27.85
C GLU A 13 -5.21 15.11 -27.71
N GLN A 14 -6.42 15.53 -27.35
CA GLN A 14 -6.74 16.95 -27.16
C GLN A 14 -5.93 17.59 -26.03
N GLN A 15 -5.46 16.79 -25.06
CA GLN A 15 -4.75 17.25 -23.86
C GLN A 15 -3.23 17.13 -23.96
N ALA A 16 -2.71 16.44 -24.98
CA ALA A 16 -1.29 16.10 -25.01
C ALA A 16 -0.40 17.27 -25.48
N ALA A 17 0.73 17.43 -24.79
CA ALA A 17 1.65 18.55 -24.95
C ALA A 17 2.53 18.50 -26.22
N ASP A 18 2.62 17.36 -26.90
CA ASP A 18 3.37 17.17 -28.17
C ASP A 18 2.43 16.87 -29.35
N PRO A 19 2.03 17.90 -30.13
CA PRO A 19 1.13 17.80 -31.30
C PRO A 19 1.60 16.85 -32.40
N THR A 20 2.90 16.55 -32.45
CA THR A 20 3.54 15.80 -33.55
C THR A 20 3.47 14.28 -33.36
N ALA A 21 3.59 13.80 -32.11
CA ALA A 21 3.35 12.39 -31.78
C ALA A 21 1.86 11.99 -31.96
N ILE A 22 0.99 13.00 -31.82
CA ILE A 22 -0.47 12.98 -31.90
C ILE A 22 -0.97 12.81 -33.34
N ARG A 23 -0.54 13.69 -34.27
CA ARG A 23 -1.02 13.71 -35.67
C ARG A 23 -0.90 12.35 -36.37
N GLN A 24 0.22 11.67 -36.21
CA GLN A 24 0.51 10.42 -36.93
C GLN A 24 -0.22 9.17 -36.40
N LEU A 25 -0.88 9.25 -35.23
CA LEU A 25 -1.67 8.14 -34.69
C LEU A 25 -3.07 8.12 -35.31
N TRP A 26 -3.61 9.31 -35.58
CA TRP A 26 -4.99 9.56 -36.02
C TRP A 26 -5.13 9.91 -37.50
N GLU A 27 -4.03 10.23 -38.20
CA GLU A 27 -3.97 10.25 -39.68
C GLU A 27 -4.27 8.88 -40.31
N LYS A 28 -4.35 7.80 -39.52
CA LYS A 28 -4.73 6.46 -39.97
C LYS A 28 -6.18 6.14 -39.56
N GLU A 29 -6.93 5.55 -40.49
CA GLU A 29 -8.32 5.13 -40.28
C GLU A 29 -8.50 4.32 -38.98
N ALA A 30 -9.67 4.48 -38.33
CA ALA A 30 -9.99 3.79 -37.08
C ALA A 30 -9.77 2.26 -37.15
N GLY A 31 -10.05 1.63 -38.29
CA GLY A 31 -9.80 0.21 -38.52
C GLY A 31 -8.33 -0.18 -38.34
N THR A 32 -7.39 0.68 -38.74
CA THR A 32 -5.95 0.46 -38.58
C THR A 32 -5.51 0.51 -37.11
N ARG A 33 -6.13 1.36 -36.29
CA ARG A 33 -5.84 1.46 -34.85
C ARG A 33 -6.30 0.20 -34.13
N TRP A 34 -7.53 -0.22 -34.39
CA TRP A 34 -8.09 -1.45 -33.82
C TRP A 34 -7.31 -2.69 -34.21
N ALA A 35 -6.90 -2.83 -35.48
CA ALA A 35 -6.07 -3.94 -35.90
C ALA A 35 -4.77 -4.05 -35.08
N LYS A 36 -4.09 -2.93 -34.79
CA LYS A 36 -2.87 -2.94 -33.97
C LYS A 36 -3.14 -3.23 -32.50
N LEU A 37 -4.23 -2.71 -31.94
CA LEU A 37 -4.66 -3.04 -30.58
C LEU A 37 -4.98 -4.53 -30.45
N ASP A 38 -5.71 -5.10 -31.41
CA ASP A 38 -6.05 -6.51 -31.45
C ASP A 38 -4.78 -7.39 -31.52
N HIS A 39 -3.74 -6.98 -32.26
CA HIS A 39 -2.44 -7.67 -32.25
C HIS A 39 -1.73 -7.64 -30.89
N LEU A 40 -1.84 -6.55 -30.12
CA LEU A 40 -1.28 -6.47 -28.77
C LEU A 40 -2.11 -7.28 -27.76
N LEU A 41 -3.44 -7.17 -27.84
CA LEU A 41 -4.40 -7.85 -26.97
C LEU A 41 -4.31 -9.37 -27.10
N TYR A 42 -4.21 -9.88 -28.33
CA TYR A 42 -4.25 -11.30 -28.63
C TYR A 42 -2.89 -11.98 -28.70
N LEU A 43 -1.79 -11.33 -28.27
CA LEU A 43 -0.48 -12.00 -28.15
C LEU A 43 -0.59 -13.37 -27.45
N PRO A 44 -1.27 -13.51 -26.29
CA PRO A 44 -1.39 -14.82 -25.63
C PRO A 44 -2.17 -15.85 -26.46
N VAL A 45 -3.20 -15.42 -27.20
CA VAL A 45 -3.98 -16.28 -28.13
C VAL A 45 -3.09 -16.80 -29.25
N LEU A 46 -2.17 -15.97 -29.75
CA LEU A 46 -1.20 -16.36 -30.77
C LEU A 46 -0.05 -17.21 -30.22
N GLY A 47 -0.01 -17.49 -28.91
CA GLY A 47 1.09 -18.18 -28.24
C GLY A 47 2.34 -17.31 -28.10
N LEU A 48 2.20 -16.00 -28.15
CA LEU A 48 3.28 -15.01 -28.04
C LEU A 48 3.24 -14.33 -26.68
N THR A 49 4.41 -13.93 -26.18
CA THR A 49 4.51 -13.24 -24.88
C THR A 49 4.65 -11.73 -25.05
N ARG A 50 5.46 -11.30 -26.02
CA ARG A 50 5.85 -9.91 -26.20
C ARG A 50 5.74 -9.48 -27.67
N PRO A 51 5.58 -8.17 -27.96
CA PRO A 51 5.55 -7.67 -29.33
C PRO A 51 6.76 -8.11 -30.17
N ARG A 52 7.95 -8.24 -29.57
CA ARG A 52 9.16 -8.71 -30.27
C ARG A 52 9.03 -10.11 -30.86
N ASP A 53 8.18 -10.96 -30.29
CA ASP A 53 8.00 -12.33 -30.75
C ASP A 53 7.30 -12.36 -32.13
N LEU A 54 6.62 -11.26 -32.51
CA LEU A 54 6.07 -11.07 -33.86
C LEU A 54 7.13 -10.97 -34.96
N TYR A 55 8.41 -10.79 -34.61
CA TYR A 55 9.49 -10.79 -35.58
C TYR A 55 9.62 -12.15 -36.28
N TYR A 56 9.54 -13.24 -35.50
CA TYR A 56 9.65 -14.61 -35.99
C TYR A 56 8.31 -15.32 -36.16
N TYR A 57 7.19 -14.64 -35.87
CA TYR A 57 5.88 -15.22 -36.02
C TYR A 57 5.53 -15.43 -37.51
N GLN A 58 5.36 -16.70 -37.88
CA GLN A 58 4.99 -17.15 -39.23
C GLN A 58 3.56 -17.69 -39.33
N GLY A 59 2.80 -17.72 -38.22
CA GLY A 59 1.43 -18.23 -38.23
C GLY A 59 0.45 -17.32 -38.98
N GLN A 60 -0.71 -17.86 -39.35
CA GLN A 60 -1.81 -17.12 -40.01
C GLN A 60 -2.72 -16.35 -39.04
N GLY A 61 -2.24 -16.09 -37.81
CA GLY A 61 -2.98 -15.59 -36.65
C GLY A 61 -4.12 -14.63 -36.94
N LEU A 62 -3.84 -13.32 -36.95
CA LEU A 62 -4.86 -12.29 -37.18
C LEU A 62 -4.98 -11.91 -38.66
N SER A 63 -4.19 -12.51 -39.55
CA SER A 63 -4.29 -12.26 -40.99
C SER A 63 -5.64 -12.68 -41.57
N VAL A 64 -6.34 -13.63 -40.96
CA VAL A 64 -7.71 -13.97 -41.36
C VAL A 64 -8.66 -12.79 -41.12
N LEU A 65 -8.43 -11.98 -40.08
CA LEU A 65 -9.31 -10.86 -39.72
C LEU A 65 -8.96 -9.55 -40.45
N TYR A 66 -7.68 -9.30 -40.72
CA TYR A 66 -7.21 -8.02 -41.28
C TYR A 66 -6.53 -8.15 -42.65
N GLY A 67 -6.41 -9.36 -43.21
CA GLY A 67 -5.69 -9.63 -44.45
C GLY A 67 -4.17 -9.69 -44.32
N PHE A 68 -3.60 -9.32 -43.16
CA PHE A 68 -2.17 -9.35 -42.90
C PHE A 68 -1.87 -9.50 -41.39
N ASN A 69 -0.64 -9.90 -41.05
CA ASN A 69 -0.14 -9.89 -39.67
C ASN A 69 0.86 -8.73 -39.50
N TYR A 70 0.57 -7.80 -38.58
CA TYR A 70 1.53 -6.75 -38.25
C TYR A 70 2.79 -7.37 -37.63
N LYS A 71 3.95 -6.93 -38.13
CA LYS A 71 5.26 -7.31 -37.59
C LYS A 71 5.66 -6.43 -36.42
N TYR A 72 6.66 -6.91 -35.66
CA TYR A 72 7.15 -6.30 -34.43
C TYR A 72 7.30 -4.78 -34.51
N MET A 73 8.07 -4.25 -35.48
CA MET A 73 8.36 -2.81 -35.54
C MET A 73 7.10 -1.95 -35.61
N THR A 74 6.09 -2.36 -36.38
CA THR A 74 4.85 -1.60 -36.55
C THR A 74 4.05 -1.55 -35.25
N VAL A 75 3.96 -2.68 -34.55
CA VAL A 75 3.24 -2.79 -33.28
C VAL A 75 3.99 -2.07 -32.14
N GLU A 76 5.32 -2.19 -32.10
CA GLU A 76 6.17 -1.53 -31.11
C GLU A 76 6.17 -0.01 -31.27
N GLN A 77 6.22 0.50 -32.51
CA GLN A 77 6.08 1.93 -32.78
C GLN A 77 4.71 2.45 -32.34
N PHE A 78 3.64 1.68 -32.59
CA PHE A 78 2.30 2.04 -32.14
C PHE A 78 2.21 2.10 -30.62
N LEU A 79 2.67 1.06 -29.91
CA LEU A 79 2.74 1.05 -28.45
C LEU A 79 3.60 2.19 -27.89
N GLY A 80 4.73 2.50 -28.54
CA GLY A 80 5.59 3.63 -28.20
C GLY A 80 4.94 5.00 -28.39
N ARG A 81 4.01 5.13 -29.36
CA ARG A 81 3.23 6.36 -29.51
C ARG A 81 2.12 6.48 -28.47
N LEU A 82 1.38 5.39 -28.19
CA LEU A 82 0.41 5.37 -27.08
C LEU A 82 1.06 5.73 -25.74
N SER A 83 2.29 5.27 -25.51
CA SER A 83 3.05 5.62 -24.32
C SER A 83 3.47 7.09 -24.28
N ARG A 84 3.69 7.76 -25.42
CA ARG A 84 3.97 9.20 -25.43
C ARG A 84 2.70 10.04 -25.24
N LEU A 85 1.55 9.49 -25.58
CA LEU A 85 0.24 10.11 -25.37
C LEU A 85 -0.15 10.18 -23.88
N GLY A 86 0.48 9.40 -23.00
CA GLY A 86 0.09 9.34 -21.58
C GLY A 86 -1.24 8.61 -21.35
N ALA A 87 -1.65 7.76 -22.29
CA ALA A 87 -2.97 7.15 -22.29
C ALA A 87 -3.16 6.03 -21.27
N ALA A 88 -2.10 5.54 -20.61
CA ALA A 88 -2.18 4.29 -19.87
C ALA A 88 -3.10 4.36 -18.65
N GLN A 89 -2.94 5.36 -17.79
CA GLN A 89 -3.79 5.53 -16.60
C GLN A 89 -5.21 5.98 -16.95
N PRO A 90 -5.44 6.99 -17.82
CA PRO A 90 -6.78 7.36 -18.26
C PRO A 90 -7.56 6.17 -18.82
N LEU A 91 -6.89 5.34 -19.65
CA LEU A 91 -7.49 4.14 -20.20
C LEU A 91 -7.82 3.10 -19.12
N ALA A 92 -6.94 2.91 -18.12
CA ALA A 92 -7.19 1.99 -17.02
C ALA A 92 -8.45 2.38 -16.23
N LEU A 93 -8.59 3.67 -15.92
CA LEU A 93 -9.73 4.20 -15.17
C LEU A 93 -11.03 4.13 -15.98
N ALA A 94 -11.00 4.54 -17.25
CA ALA A 94 -12.17 4.47 -18.12
C ALA A 94 -12.67 3.03 -18.32
N LEU A 95 -11.76 2.09 -18.57
CA LEU A 95 -12.10 0.66 -18.67
C LEU A 95 -12.64 0.11 -17.35
N SER A 96 -12.08 0.53 -16.21
CA SER A 96 -12.57 0.09 -14.90
C SER A 96 -14.03 0.47 -14.65
N GLY A 97 -14.45 1.67 -15.10
CA GLY A 97 -15.85 2.09 -15.06
C GLY A 97 -16.73 1.13 -15.87
N CYS A 98 -16.33 0.80 -17.11
CA CYS A 98 -17.05 -0.15 -17.94
C CYS A 98 -17.12 -1.57 -17.33
N TYR A 99 -16.04 -2.05 -16.73
CA TYR A 99 -16.03 -3.38 -16.10
C TYR A 99 -16.94 -3.40 -14.86
N SER A 100 -16.88 -2.35 -14.03
CA SER A 100 -17.71 -2.27 -12.83
C SER A 100 -19.20 -2.31 -13.18
N GLN A 101 -19.64 -1.54 -14.17
CA GLN A 101 -21.04 -1.50 -14.59
C GLN A 101 -21.45 -2.71 -15.43
N GLY A 102 -20.55 -3.23 -16.27
CA GLY A 102 -20.83 -4.41 -17.08
C GLY A 102 -21.02 -5.69 -16.26
N TRP A 103 -20.25 -5.87 -15.19
CA TRP A 103 -20.35 -7.04 -14.31
C TRP A 103 -21.33 -6.87 -13.16
N TYR A 104 -21.49 -5.64 -12.66
CA TYR A 104 -22.31 -5.34 -11.49
C TYR A 104 -23.19 -4.13 -11.78
N PRO A 105 -24.22 -4.28 -12.64
CA PRO A 105 -25.05 -3.17 -13.06
C PRO A 105 -25.73 -2.50 -11.87
N GLY A 106 -25.83 -1.17 -11.92
CA GLY A 106 -26.45 -0.32 -10.90
C GLY A 106 -25.46 0.22 -9.87
N ASP A 107 -26.01 0.93 -8.89
CA ASP A 107 -25.22 1.84 -8.04
C ASP A 107 -24.92 1.28 -6.65
N SER A 108 -25.24 0.00 -6.41
CA SER A 108 -25.01 -0.64 -5.12
C SER A 108 -23.51 -0.65 -4.76
N PRO A 109 -23.16 -0.45 -3.47
CA PRO A 109 -21.76 -0.48 -3.05
C PRO A 109 -21.09 -1.81 -3.40
N LEU A 110 -19.84 -1.78 -3.88
CA LEU A 110 -19.08 -3.00 -4.19
C LEU A 110 -18.17 -3.43 -3.06
N THR A 111 -18.11 -4.74 -2.83
CA THR A 111 -16.99 -5.36 -2.12
C THR A 111 -15.88 -5.66 -3.13
N VAL A 112 -14.68 -5.14 -2.90
CA VAL A 112 -13.54 -5.33 -3.79
C VAL A 112 -12.42 -6.10 -3.11
N TYR A 113 -11.75 -6.95 -3.87
CA TYR A 113 -10.53 -7.64 -3.44
C TYR A 113 -9.32 -6.93 -4.04
N VAL A 114 -8.31 -6.66 -3.21
CA VAL A 114 -7.12 -5.91 -3.61
C VAL A 114 -5.87 -6.64 -3.16
N ASP A 115 -4.91 -6.77 -4.06
CA ASP A 115 -3.61 -7.38 -3.76
C ASP A 115 -2.52 -6.86 -4.70
N TRP A 116 -1.27 -6.97 -4.24
CA TRP A 116 -0.10 -6.77 -5.09
C TRP A 116 0.26 -8.06 -5.82
N HIS A 117 0.46 -7.93 -7.12
CA HIS A 117 1.28 -8.86 -7.88
C HIS A 117 2.64 -8.23 -8.15
N VAL A 118 3.73 -9.01 -8.10
CA VAL A 118 5.09 -8.48 -8.26
C VAL A 118 5.74 -9.07 -9.50
N LYS A 119 6.17 -8.19 -10.41
CA LYS A 119 6.96 -8.55 -11.60
C LYS A 119 8.43 -8.25 -11.37
N PRO A 120 9.28 -9.25 -11.07
CA PRO A 120 10.71 -9.01 -10.95
C PRO A 120 11.29 -8.61 -12.32
N HIS A 121 12.35 -7.80 -12.30
CA HIS A 121 13.17 -7.57 -13.48
C HIS A 121 14.65 -7.48 -13.13
N TRP A 122 15.48 -7.82 -14.10
CA TRP A 122 16.94 -7.79 -13.96
C TRP A 122 17.47 -6.50 -14.58
N THR A 123 18.36 -5.83 -13.85
CA THR A 123 19.04 -4.62 -14.30
C THR A 123 20.47 -4.63 -13.76
N LYS A 124 21.41 -4.09 -14.55
CA LYS A 124 22.79 -3.84 -14.11
C LYS A 124 22.94 -2.47 -13.44
N GLN A 125 21.92 -1.63 -13.54
CA GLN A 125 21.91 -0.28 -12.97
C GLN A 125 21.34 -0.31 -11.55
N PRO A 126 21.82 0.56 -10.64
CA PRO A 126 21.18 0.76 -9.35
C PRO A 126 19.71 1.15 -9.54
N SER A 127 18.80 0.44 -8.86
CA SER A 127 17.36 0.63 -9.00
C SER A 127 16.64 0.38 -7.69
N GLN A 128 15.45 0.98 -7.56
CA GLN A 128 14.59 0.70 -6.41
C GLN A 128 14.31 -0.79 -6.33
N SER A 129 14.34 -1.32 -5.10
CA SER A 129 14.20 -2.73 -4.83
C SER A 129 13.18 -2.96 -3.73
N GLY A 130 12.47 -4.08 -3.79
CA GLY A 130 11.52 -4.48 -2.76
C GLY A 130 11.45 -6.00 -2.65
N ALA A 131 10.72 -6.47 -1.65
CA ALA A 131 10.56 -7.89 -1.40
C ALA A 131 9.77 -8.55 -2.54
N VAL A 132 10.35 -9.60 -3.13
CA VAL A 132 9.70 -10.50 -4.08
C VAL A 132 9.45 -11.82 -3.37
N THR A 133 8.31 -11.92 -2.68
CA THR A 133 7.98 -13.03 -1.77
C THR A 133 8.12 -14.39 -2.44
N MET A 134 7.68 -14.52 -3.69
CA MET A 134 7.73 -15.76 -4.46
C MET A 134 9.17 -16.31 -4.60
N TRP A 135 10.18 -15.44 -4.56
CA TRP A 135 11.60 -15.81 -4.71
C TRP A 135 12.40 -15.65 -3.42
N GLY A 136 11.79 -15.15 -2.34
CA GLY A 136 12.45 -14.93 -1.04
C GLY A 136 13.62 -13.95 -1.10
N ARG A 137 13.58 -12.93 -1.97
CA ARG A 137 14.69 -11.98 -2.21
C ARG A 137 14.20 -10.55 -2.32
N ILE A 138 15.09 -9.59 -2.03
CA ILE A 138 14.91 -8.17 -2.32
C ILE A 138 15.57 -7.88 -3.66
N MET A 139 14.80 -7.37 -4.63
CA MET A 139 15.34 -7.05 -5.95
C MET A 139 14.47 -6.01 -6.69
N PRO A 140 14.97 -5.45 -7.81
CA PRO A 140 14.18 -4.59 -8.67
C PRO A 140 12.95 -5.29 -9.24
N GLY A 141 11.86 -4.54 -9.34
CA GLY A 141 10.59 -5.07 -9.81
C GLY A 141 9.59 -3.99 -10.18
N THR A 142 8.40 -4.43 -10.51
CA THR A 142 7.21 -3.58 -10.65
C THR A 142 6.12 -4.20 -9.80
N LYS A 143 5.47 -3.39 -8.96
CA LYS A 143 4.26 -3.80 -8.25
C LYS A 143 3.05 -3.55 -9.14
N GLN A 144 2.14 -4.49 -9.21
CA GLN A 144 0.88 -4.41 -9.93
C GLN A 144 -0.25 -4.52 -8.92
N LEU A 145 -0.91 -3.40 -8.64
CA LEU A 145 -2.10 -3.40 -7.82
C LEU A 145 -3.24 -3.95 -8.66
N LEU A 146 -3.90 -5.00 -8.21
CA LEU A 146 -5.04 -5.57 -8.92
C LEU A 146 -6.27 -5.47 -8.03
N VAL A 147 -7.34 -4.92 -8.60
CA VAL A 147 -8.65 -4.78 -7.97
C VAL A 147 -9.64 -5.67 -8.69
N ASN A 148 -10.21 -6.63 -7.98
CA ASN A 148 -11.22 -7.54 -8.52
C ASN A 148 -12.55 -7.34 -7.80
N GLY A 149 -13.64 -7.55 -8.53
CA GLY A 149 -15.00 -7.46 -7.98
C GLY A 149 -15.38 -8.69 -7.13
N PRO A 150 -16.59 -8.70 -6.53
CA PRO A 150 -17.03 -9.76 -5.63
C PRO A 150 -17.10 -11.15 -6.29
N GLY A 151 -17.25 -11.23 -7.62
CA GLY A 151 -17.23 -12.48 -8.38
C GLY A 151 -15.84 -12.89 -8.89
N GLY A 152 -14.79 -12.11 -8.62
CA GLY A 152 -13.43 -12.35 -9.14
C GLY A 152 -13.18 -11.83 -10.55
N GLN A 153 -14.06 -10.99 -11.10
CA GLN A 153 -13.80 -10.31 -12.38
C GLN A 153 -12.80 -9.17 -12.18
N PRO A 154 -11.76 -9.04 -13.03
CA PRO A 154 -10.80 -7.94 -12.90
C PRO A 154 -11.42 -6.59 -13.22
N LEU A 155 -11.38 -5.65 -12.26
CA LEU A 155 -11.93 -4.31 -12.42
C LEU A 155 -10.86 -3.26 -12.70
N LEU A 156 -9.66 -3.38 -12.12
CA LEU A 156 -8.58 -2.44 -12.34
C LEU A 156 -7.21 -3.10 -12.14
N GLY A 157 -6.22 -2.62 -12.88
CA GLY A 157 -4.82 -2.93 -12.64
C GLY A 157 -3.96 -1.68 -12.74
N LEU A 158 -3.05 -1.47 -11.79
CA LEU A 158 -2.12 -0.33 -11.80
C LEU A 158 -0.69 -0.78 -11.53
N ASN A 159 0.23 -0.45 -12.43
CA ASN A 159 1.65 -0.59 -12.20
C ASN A 159 2.16 0.55 -11.30
N ARG A 160 3.03 0.18 -10.37
CA ARG A 160 3.70 1.07 -9.43
C ARG A 160 5.17 0.65 -9.28
N PRO A 161 6.04 1.57 -8.85
CA PRO A 161 7.38 1.22 -8.41
C PRO A 161 7.35 0.10 -7.35
N ILE A 162 8.39 -0.74 -7.30
CA ILE A 162 8.45 -1.93 -6.44
C ILE A 162 8.33 -1.63 -4.94
N ASP A 163 8.72 -0.43 -4.54
CA ASP A 163 8.70 0.09 -3.17
C ASP A 163 7.42 0.88 -2.85
N ALA A 164 6.40 0.79 -3.71
CA ALA A 164 5.04 1.24 -3.37
C ALA A 164 4.43 0.37 -2.27
N HIS A 165 3.62 0.98 -1.41
CA HIS A 165 2.96 0.32 -0.28
C HIS A 165 1.45 0.55 -0.33
N LEU A 166 0.64 -0.47 0.03
CA LEU A 166 -0.82 -0.33 0.05
C LEU A 166 -1.26 0.87 0.89
N ASN A 167 -0.59 1.05 2.04
CA ASN A 167 -0.91 2.11 2.99
C ASN A 167 -0.94 3.49 2.35
N GLY A 168 -0.06 3.77 1.38
CA GLY A 168 0.05 5.05 0.71
C GLY A 168 -1.06 5.32 -0.31
N GLU A 169 -1.57 4.27 -0.95
CA GLU A 169 -2.33 4.36 -2.21
C GLU A 169 -3.83 4.10 -2.04
N LEU A 170 -4.23 3.16 -1.17
CA LEU A 170 -5.57 2.56 -1.21
C LEU A 170 -6.72 3.56 -1.06
N ILE A 171 -6.70 4.42 -0.03
CA ILE A 171 -7.80 5.36 0.23
C ILE A 171 -7.92 6.38 -0.91
N THR A 172 -6.79 6.88 -1.41
CA THR A 172 -6.79 7.81 -2.55
C THR A 172 -7.35 7.13 -3.79
N LEU A 173 -6.93 5.89 -4.04
CA LEU A 173 -7.41 5.11 -5.17
C LEU A 173 -8.92 4.84 -5.07
N GLU A 174 -9.42 4.37 -3.93
CA GLU A 174 -10.84 4.13 -3.70
C GLU A 174 -11.68 5.40 -3.90
N ALA A 175 -11.15 6.57 -3.54
CA ALA A 175 -11.83 7.85 -3.78
C ALA A 175 -11.96 8.13 -5.28
N GLN A 176 -10.86 7.94 -6.03
CA GLN A 176 -10.83 8.09 -7.48
C GLN A 176 -11.77 7.07 -8.15
N LEU A 177 -11.76 5.82 -7.72
CA LEU A 177 -12.62 4.77 -8.27
C LEU A 177 -14.08 5.04 -7.97
N SER A 178 -14.43 5.49 -6.76
CA SER A 178 -15.81 5.81 -6.44
C SER A 178 -16.35 6.94 -7.32
N ALA A 179 -15.52 7.95 -7.60
CA ALA A 179 -15.87 9.04 -8.52
C ALA A 179 -15.99 8.55 -9.97
N HIS A 180 -15.04 7.74 -10.46
CA HIS A 180 -15.04 7.25 -11.85
C HIS A 180 -16.14 6.21 -12.12
N TRP A 181 -16.43 5.35 -11.16
CA TRP A 181 -17.46 4.32 -11.26
C TRP A 181 -18.85 4.87 -10.98
N GLN A 182 -18.95 6.09 -10.44
CA GLN A 182 -20.18 6.71 -9.95
C GLN A 182 -20.93 5.81 -8.96
N ARG A 183 -20.17 5.08 -8.14
CA ARG A 183 -20.69 4.15 -7.13
C ARG A 183 -19.72 4.08 -5.96
N SER A 184 -20.21 3.76 -4.77
CA SER A 184 -19.33 3.60 -3.61
C SER A 184 -18.67 2.22 -3.56
N ILE A 185 -17.52 2.16 -2.89
CA ILE A 185 -16.91 0.90 -2.45
C ILE A 185 -17.38 0.66 -1.02
N GLY A 186 -18.13 -0.43 -0.82
CA GLY A 186 -18.73 -0.77 0.47
C GLY A 186 -17.78 -1.52 1.40
N LEU A 187 -16.82 -2.28 0.86
CA LEU A 187 -15.82 -3.00 1.64
C LEU A 187 -14.60 -3.34 0.78
N THR A 188 -13.40 -3.00 1.27
CA THR A 188 -12.13 -3.38 0.62
C THR A 188 -11.46 -4.51 1.39
N ILE A 189 -11.15 -5.62 0.71
CA ILE A 189 -10.56 -6.82 1.32
C ILE A 189 -9.13 -7.01 0.79
N PHE A 190 -8.15 -7.14 1.69
CA PHE A 190 -6.75 -7.37 1.34
C PHE A 190 -6.04 -8.28 2.34
N ASP A 191 -4.81 -8.65 2.01
CA ASP A 191 -3.99 -9.57 2.80
C ASP A 191 -3.47 -8.92 4.11
N SER A 192 -2.55 -9.60 4.78
CA SER A 192 -1.97 -9.10 6.04
C SER A 192 -1.19 -7.80 5.92
N GLU A 193 -0.78 -7.35 4.72
CA GLU A 193 -0.04 -6.08 4.54
C GLU A 193 -0.86 -4.90 5.11
N GLY A 194 -2.18 -4.94 4.97
CA GLY A 194 -3.06 -3.91 5.51
C GLY A 194 -3.61 -4.20 6.92
N GLY A 195 -3.11 -5.23 7.59
CA GLY A 195 -3.42 -5.52 9.00
C GLY A 195 -2.73 -4.55 9.99
N GLY A 196 -1.93 -3.60 9.49
CA GLY A 196 -1.21 -2.61 10.30
C GLY A 196 -2.10 -1.49 10.84
N LEU A 197 -1.82 -1.02 12.06
CA LEU A 197 -2.54 0.10 12.69
C LEU A 197 -2.49 1.41 11.87
N PRO A 198 -1.37 1.81 11.24
CA PRO A 198 -1.35 3.06 10.45
C PRO A 198 -2.37 3.08 9.31
N LEU A 199 -2.61 1.95 8.65
CA LEU A 199 -3.65 1.88 7.62
C LEU A 199 -5.04 1.98 8.24
N GLY A 200 -5.26 1.27 9.35
CA GLY A 200 -6.52 1.33 10.09
C GLY A 200 -6.94 2.73 10.50
N GLN A 201 -6.00 3.50 11.04
CA GLN A 201 -6.24 4.89 11.40
C GLN A 201 -6.63 5.74 10.19
N ARG A 202 -6.00 5.51 9.03
CA ARG A 202 -6.37 6.23 7.81
C ARG A 202 -7.78 5.85 7.31
N TYR A 203 -8.16 4.57 7.38
CA TYR A 203 -9.52 4.14 7.01
C TYR A 203 -10.58 4.69 7.97
N LEU A 204 -10.26 4.75 9.26
CA LEU A 204 -11.11 5.37 10.26
C LEU A 204 -11.30 6.87 9.97
N THR A 205 -10.22 7.62 9.71
CA THR A 205 -10.30 9.04 9.31
C THR A 205 -11.06 9.24 8.00
N ALA A 206 -10.95 8.30 7.06
CA ALA A 206 -11.66 8.36 5.79
C ALA A 206 -13.13 7.89 5.87
N GLU A 207 -13.57 7.40 7.04
CA GLU A 207 -14.90 6.78 7.25
C GLU A 207 -15.21 5.69 6.22
N ARG A 208 -14.24 4.81 5.97
CA ARG A 208 -14.35 3.72 4.98
C ARG A 208 -14.13 2.36 5.59
N ALA A 209 -14.81 1.37 5.00
CA ALA A 209 -14.75 0.02 5.47
C ALA A 209 -13.67 -0.81 4.77
N TYR A 210 -12.99 -1.64 5.56
CA TYR A 210 -12.01 -2.60 5.05
C TYR A 210 -11.92 -3.84 5.93
N LEU A 211 -11.41 -4.93 5.37
CA LEU A 211 -11.19 -6.19 6.05
C LEU A 211 -9.82 -6.77 5.70
N SER A 212 -9.06 -7.12 6.73
CA SER A 212 -7.76 -7.78 6.66
C SER A 212 -7.61 -8.75 7.85
N HIS A 213 -6.39 -9.23 8.09
CA HIS A 213 -6.05 -9.98 9.29
C HIS A 213 -4.70 -9.52 9.85
N LEU A 214 -4.52 -9.73 11.16
CA LEU A 214 -3.26 -9.40 11.80
C LEU A 214 -2.14 -10.34 11.30
N PRO A 215 -0.96 -9.81 10.95
CA PRO A 215 0.12 -10.58 10.33
C PRO A 215 0.76 -11.62 11.26
N ARG A 216 0.67 -11.43 12.58
CA ARG A 216 1.24 -12.40 13.55
C ARG A 216 0.24 -13.54 13.78
N SER A 217 0.75 -14.76 13.82
CA SER A 217 0.02 -15.92 14.35
C SER A 217 0.29 -16.10 15.85
N GLY A 218 -0.55 -16.87 16.53
CA GLY A 218 -0.32 -17.26 17.93
C GLY A 218 -0.60 -16.15 18.94
N TYR A 219 -1.64 -15.35 18.71
CA TYR A 219 -2.13 -14.46 19.77
C TYR A 219 -2.82 -15.29 20.85
N ASN A 220 -2.52 -14.99 22.11
CA ASN A 220 -3.21 -15.60 23.24
C ASN A 220 -4.53 -14.86 23.50
N LEU A 221 -5.57 -15.58 23.91
CA LEU A 221 -6.87 -14.99 24.27
C LEU A 221 -6.72 -13.94 25.39
N SER A 222 -5.74 -14.10 26.27
CA SER A 222 -5.43 -13.14 27.34
C SER A 222 -5.04 -11.74 26.84
N ALA A 223 -4.59 -11.60 25.60
CA ALA A 223 -4.32 -10.29 24.99
C ALA A 223 -5.61 -9.51 24.66
N PHE A 224 -6.77 -10.16 24.71
CA PHE A 224 -8.05 -9.62 24.30
C PHE A 224 -9.09 -9.63 25.42
N GLU A 225 -10.10 -8.80 25.19
CA GLU A 225 -11.35 -8.78 25.93
C GLU A 225 -12.49 -8.97 24.92
N THR A 226 -13.22 -10.08 25.03
CA THR A 226 -14.35 -10.42 24.16
C THR A 226 -15.53 -9.49 24.42
N ARG A 227 -16.14 -9.00 23.35
CA ARG A 227 -17.24 -8.02 23.32
C ARG A 227 -18.57 -8.67 22.91
N SER A 228 -18.53 -9.86 22.35
CA SER A 228 -19.68 -10.69 22.02
C SER A 228 -19.47 -12.12 22.53
N ASP A 229 -20.56 -12.88 22.58
CA ASP A 229 -20.48 -14.33 22.70
C ASP A 229 -19.81 -14.94 21.46
N TRP A 230 -19.27 -16.15 21.64
CA TRP A 230 -18.76 -16.95 20.54
C TRP A 230 -19.90 -17.51 19.72
N GLN A 231 -19.82 -17.31 18.40
CA GLN A 231 -20.84 -17.73 17.45
C GLN A 231 -20.25 -18.77 16.48
N PRO A 232 -20.87 -19.93 16.29
CA PRO A 232 -20.39 -20.92 15.34
C PRO A 232 -20.50 -20.41 13.90
N LEU A 233 -19.59 -20.80 13.03
CA LEU A 233 -19.65 -20.48 11.61
C LEU A 233 -20.60 -21.43 10.89
N PRO A 234 -21.64 -20.95 10.17
CA PRO A 234 -22.58 -21.83 9.44
C PRO A 234 -21.89 -22.75 8.43
N ALA A 235 -20.84 -22.27 7.76
CA ALA A 235 -20.10 -23.02 6.75
C ALA A 235 -18.99 -23.93 7.32
N ASP A 236 -18.62 -23.76 8.59
CA ASP A 236 -17.61 -24.57 9.28
C ASP A 236 -17.94 -24.61 10.78
N PRO A 237 -18.93 -25.42 11.21
CA PRO A 237 -19.41 -25.43 12.59
C PRO A 237 -18.33 -25.82 13.62
N SER A 238 -17.22 -26.41 13.17
CA SER A 238 -16.06 -26.71 14.01
C SER A 238 -15.29 -25.46 14.46
N ARG A 239 -15.67 -24.28 13.95
CA ARG A 239 -15.07 -22.99 14.26
C ARG A 239 -16.10 -22.00 14.72
N GLU A 240 -15.64 -21.08 15.55
CA GLU A 240 -16.45 -20.01 16.11
C GLU A 240 -15.71 -18.68 16.06
N VAL A 241 -16.50 -17.60 16.06
CA VAL A 241 -16.03 -16.22 16.02
C VAL A 241 -16.59 -15.39 17.15
N ALA A 242 -15.81 -14.41 17.61
CA ALA A 242 -16.26 -13.41 18.57
C ALA A 242 -15.64 -12.05 18.24
N LEU A 243 -16.41 -10.99 18.47
CA LEU A 243 -15.91 -9.62 18.48
C LEU A 243 -15.06 -9.40 19.74
N ALA A 244 -13.96 -8.66 19.62
CA ALA A 244 -13.05 -8.39 20.71
C ALA A 244 -12.40 -7.01 20.58
N ARG A 245 -11.73 -6.59 21.66
CA ARG A 245 -10.79 -5.48 21.68
C ARG A 245 -9.50 -5.88 22.40
N TRP A 246 -8.45 -5.06 22.30
CA TRP A 246 -7.25 -5.25 23.12
C TRP A 246 -7.59 -5.12 24.62
N ARG A 247 -7.02 -6.00 25.45
CA ARG A 247 -7.16 -5.92 26.91
C ARG A 247 -6.37 -4.75 27.50
N ASP A 248 -5.20 -4.46 26.93
CA ASP A 248 -4.39 -3.31 27.33
C ASP A 248 -5.15 -2.00 27.02
N PRO A 249 -5.45 -1.16 28.02
CA PRO A 249 -6.24 0.04 27.84
C PRO A 249 -5.56 1.10 26.96
N VAL A 250 -4.23 1.21 27.01
CA VAL A 250 -3.47 2.15 26.17
C VAL A 250 -3.57 1.72 24.71
N ARG A 251 -3.40 0.42 24.46
CA ARG A 251 -3.51 -0.15 23.12
C ARG A 251 -4.93 -0.10 22.58
N ALA A 252 -5.93 -0.39 23.42
CA ALA A 252 -7.34 -0.31 23.06
C ALA A 252 -7.78 1.12 22.70
N ALA A 253 -7.23 2.13 23.39
CA ALA A 253 -7.49 3.52 23.06
C ALA A 253 -6.85 3.94 21.71
N ALA A 254 -5.66 3.40 21.41
CA ALA A 254 -4.92 3.72 20.18
C ALA A 254 -5.42 2.95 18.94
N ASP A 255 -5.96 1.75 19.13
CA ASP A 255 -6.42 0.84 18.07
C ASP A 255 -7.94 0.64 18.15
N GLN A 256 -8.66 1.49 17.41
CA GLN A 256 -10.13 1.53 17.38
C GLN A 256 -10.74 0.62 16.30
N ARG A 257 -9.94 -0.27 15.70
CA ARG A 257 -10.43 -1.23 14.70
C ARG A 257 -11.26 -2.34 15.34
N ASP A 258 -12.16 -2.90 14.55
CA ASP A 258 -12.82 -4.15 14.90
C ASP A 258 -11.81 -5.29 14.91
N LEU A 259 -11.81 -6.11 15.97
CA LEU A 259 -11.02 -7.33 16.05
C LEU A 259 -11.97 -8.52 16.15
N ILE A 260 -11.88 -9.44 15.19
CA ILE A 260 -12.73 -10.63 15.13
C ILE A 260 -11.84 -11.84 15.33
N LEU A 261 -11.99 -12.47 16.48
CA LEU A 261 -11.25 -13.66 16.86
C LEU A 261 -11.87 -14.87 16.18
N LEU A 262 -11.06 -15.74 15.59
CA LEU A 262 -11.47 -17.02 15.04
C LEU A 262 -10.72 -18.15 15.73
N ARG A 263 -11.42 -19.13 16.28
CA ARG A 263 -10.82 -20.35 16.85
C ARG A 263 -11.59 -21.61 16.45
N ARG A 264 -11.00 -22.77 16.70
CA ARG A 264 -11.75 -24.03 16.67
C ARG A 264 -12.54 -24.16 17.95
N GLN A 265 -13.70 -24.78 17.89
CA GLN A 265 -14.49 -25.06 19.07
C GLN A 265 -13.69 -25.95 20.03
N GLY A 266 -13.61 -25.56 21.30
CA GLY A 266 -12.80 -26.24 22.31
C GLY A 266 -11.36 -25.72 22.45
N ASP A 267 -10.84 -25.00 21.46
CA ASP A 267 -9.54 -24.31 21.60
C ASP A 267 -9.71 -23.06 22.49
N THR A 268 -8.68 -22.73 23.27
CA THR A 268 -8.70 -21.48 24.06
C THR A 268 -8.31 -20.29 23.19
N ASP A 269 -7.19 -20.40 22.47
CA ASP A 269 -6.57 -19.29 21.77
C ASP A 269 -7.07 -19.13 20.31
N PRO A 270 -7.12 -17.88 19.80
CA PRO A 270 -7.50 -17.64 18.42
C PRO A 270 -6.47 -18.18 17.42
N THR A 271 -6.95 -18.95 16.45
CA THR A 271 -6.20 -19.39 15.28
C THR A 271 -5.92 -18.26 14.30
N ARG A 272 -6.79 -17.23 14.27
CA ARG A 272 -6.65 -16.05 13.43
C ARG A 272 -7.38 -14.87 14.06
N VAL A 273 -6.89 -13.66 13.80
CA VAL A 273 -7.54 -12.41 14.19
C VAL A 273 -7.75 -11.58 12.94
N TYR A 274 -9.01 -11.42 12.54
CA TYR A 274 -9.38 -10.48 11.48
C TYR A 274 -9.43 -9.07 12.07
N THR A 275 -9.11 -8.08 11.25
CA THR A 275 -9.10 -6.69 11.67
C THR A 275 -9.57 -5.77 10.56
N GLY A 276 -10.21 -4.67 10.93
CA GLY A 276 -10.69 -3.71 9.97
C GLY A 276 -11.56 -2.62 10.57
N HIS A 277 -12.21 -1.87 9.69
CA HIS A 277 -13.38 -1.08 10.04
C HIS A 277 -14.53 -1.71 9.25
N LEU A 278 -15.41 -2.47 9.93
CA LEU A 278 -16.43 -3.24 9.24
C LEU A 278 -17.69 -2.39 8.96
N PRO A 279 -18.40 -2.64 7.85
CA PRO A 279 -19.67 -1.98 7.60
C PRO A 279 -20.70 -2.31 8.69
N ALA A 280 -21.54 -1.34 9.04
CA ALA A 280 -22.64 -1.56 9.97
C ALA A 280 -23.56 -2.68 9.46
N GLY A 281 -23.89 -3.63 10.35
CA GLY A 281 -24.78 -4.75 10.05
C GLY A 281 -24.12 -5.93 9.35
N LEU A 282 -22.80 -5.92 9.08
CA LEU A 282 -22.09 -7.11 8.60
C LEU A 282 -22.07 -8.20 9.70
N PRO A 283 -22.68 -9.39 9.48
CA PRO A 283 -22.69 -10.44 10.50
C PRO A 283 -21.28 -11.01 10.73
N LEU A 284 -20.93 -11.24 11.99
CA LEU A 284 -19.58 -11.67 12.39
C LEU A 284 -19.19 -13.00 11.73
N GLU A 285 -20.14 -13.90 11.58
CA GLU A 285 -19.96 -15.22 10.97
C GLU A 285 -19.63 -15.17 9.47
N GLN A 286 -19.90 -14.04 8.80
CA GLN A 286 -19.54 -13.84 7.39
C GLN A 286 -18.10 -13.37 7.20
N VAL A 287 -17.50 -12.72 8.20
CA VAL A 287 -16.16 -12.11 8.12
C VAL A 287 -15.08 -13.11 7.68
N PRO A 288 -14.99 -14.33 8.25
CA PRO A 288 -14.00 -15.30 7.80
C PRO A 288 -14.24 -15.76 6.36
N GLY A 289 -15.51 -15.89 5.94
CA GLY A 289 -15.89 -16.28 4.59
C GLY A 289 -15.46 -15.25 3.56
N LEU A 290 -15.77 -13.97 3.80
CA LEU A 290 -15.37 -12.84 2.96
C LEU A 290 -13.85 -12.78 2.79
N HIS A 291 -13.10 -12.85 3.89
CA HIS A 291 -11.63 -12.82 3.79
C HIS A 291 -11.07 -14.08 3.10
N ARG A 292 -11.65 -15.28 3.30
CA ARG A 292 -11.23 -16.49 2.57
C ARG A 292 -11.54 -16.41 1.08
N GLY A 293 -12.58 -15.68 0.71
CA GLY A 293 -12.95 -15.37 -0.68
C GLY A 293 -11.80 -14.79 -1.50
N ARG A 294 -10.83 -14.11 -0.84
CA ARG A 294 -9.60 -13.60 -1.48
C ARG A 294 -8.97 -14.65 -2.40
N TRP A 295 -8.75 -15.88 -1.91
CA TRP A 295 -8.10 -16.93 -2.71
C TRP A 295 -8.79 -17.18 -4.06
N ALA A 296 -10.12 -17.25 -4.05
CA ALA A 296 -10.91 -17.51 -5.25
C ALA A 296 -11.04 -16.28 -6.16
N HIS A 297 -11.19 -15.09 -5.56
CA HIS A 297 -11.52 -13.86 -6.27
C HIS A 297 -10.30 -12.98 -6.59
N GLN A 298 -9.13 -13.30 -6.04
CA GLN A 298 -7.89 -12.54 -6.21
C GLN A 298 -6.73 -13.45 -6.64
N GLU A 299 -6.23 -14.34 -5.79
CA GLU A 299 -5.03 -15.14 -6.09
C GLU A 299 -5.22 -16.06 -7.29
N ARG A 300 -6.39 -16.69 -7.41
CA ARG A 300 -6.73 -17.52 -8.57
C ARG A 300 -6.80 -16.70 -9.85
N VAL A 301 -7.37 -15.50 -9.78
CA VAL A 301 -7.48 -14.58 -10.94
C VAL A 301 -6.11 -14.09 -11.38
N ILE A 302 -5.23 -13.74 -10.43
CA ILE A 302 -3.83 -13.41 -10.71
C ILE A 302 -3.15 -14.59 -11.41
N ARG A 303 -3.31 -15.81 -10.90
CA ARG A 303 -2.75 -17.02 -11.51
C ARG A 303 -3.28 -17.25 -12.93
N GLU A 304 -4.57 -17.06 -13.14
CA GLU A 304 -5.20 -17.14 -14.46
C GLU A 304 -4.58 -16.14 -15.44
N LEU A 305 -4.42 -14.88 -15.03
CA LEU A 305 -3.80 -13.83 -15.86
C LEU A 305 -2.30 -14.06 -16.09
N VAL A 306 -1.57 -14.58 -15.10
CA VAL A 306 -0.16 -14.99 -15.26
C VAL A 306 -0.03 -16.06 -16.35
N ASN A 307 -0.89 -17.07 -16.29
CA ASN A 307 -0.81 -18.25 -17.14
C ASN A 307 -1.44 -18.05 -18.52
N GLY A 308 -2.47 -17.19 -18.62
CA GLY A 308 -3.28 -17.02 -19.82
C GLY A 308 -3.17 -15.65 -20.48
N ALA A 309 -2.74 -14.61 -19.77
CA ALA A 309 -2.65 -13.24 -20.30
C ALA A 309 -1.22 -12.66 -20.25
N ASN A 310 -0.20 -13.47 -19.97
CA ASN A 310 1.20 -13.05 -19.85
C ASN A 310 1.44 -11.97 -18.78
N LEU A 311 0.69 -11.97 -17.67
CA LEU A 311 0.77 -10.90 -16.65
C LEU A 311 2.22 -10.64 -16.17
N ASN A 312 3.07 -11.67 -16.10
CA ASN A 312 4.48 -11.56 -15.70
C ASN A 312 5.42 -10.88 -16.72
N ALA A 313 4.94 -10.53 -17.92
CA ALA A 313 5.76 -9.91 -18.93
C ALA A 313 6.09 -8.44 -18.62
N ASN A 314 7.32 -8.05 -18.99
CA ASN A 314 7.82 -6.68 -18.93
C ASN A 314 7.92 -6.11 -20.34
N PHE A 315 7.33 -4.92 -20.56
CA PHE A 315 7.19 -4.33 -21.90
C PHE A 315 7.97 -3.02 -22.08
N GLY A 316 8.04 -2.16 -21.06
CA GLY A 316 8.79 -0.90 -21.09
C GLY A 316 10.20 -1.02 -20.52
N TYR A 317 11.21 -0.59 -21.29
CA TYR A 317 12.62 -0.57 -20.85
C TYR A 317 13.20 0.84 -20.66
N ARG A 318 12.43 1.89 -20.96
CA ARG A 318 12.85 3.27 -20.71
C ARG A 318 12.94 3.47 -19.20
N SER A 319 14.01 4.11 -18.74
CA SER A 319 14.19 4.50 -17.35
C SER A 319 14.44 6.00 -17.24
N GLN A 320 14.28 6.51 -16.02
CA GLN A 320 14.62 7.86 -15.63
C GLN A 320 15.42 7.84 -14.33
N PRO A 321 16.37 8.77 -14.16
CA PRO A 321 17.07 8.93 -12.89
C PRO A 321 16.10 9.47 -11.82
N VAL A 322 16.12 8.87 -10.64
CA VAL A 322 15.36 9.27 -9.45
C VAL A 322 16.23 9.18 -8.21
N SER A 323 15.91 9.93 -7.17
CA SER A 323 16.60 9.81 -5.87
C SER A 323 16.38 8.43 -5.26
N ASN A 324 17.38 7.93 -4.51
CA ASN A 324 17.23 6.71 -3.74
C ASN A 324 16.27 6.93 -2.56
N ARG A 325 14.99 6.56 -2.73
CA ARG A 325 13.95 6.71 -1.71
C ARG A 325 14.25 5.99 -0.39
N THR A 326 14.96 4.86 -0.42
CA THR A 326 15.37 4.16 0.82
C THR A 326 16.37 4.99 1.60
N VAL A 327 17.38 5.52 0.91
CA VAL A 327 18.39 6.39 1.52
C VAL A 327 17.79 7.72 2.00
N GLN A 328 16.84 8.29 1.26
CA GLN A 328 16.10 9.48 1.70
C GLN A 328 15.33 9.23 3.01
N ARG A 329 14.68 8.06 3.16
CA ARG A 329 14.01 7.69 4.43
C ARG A 329 15.01 7.52 5.57
N GLN A 330 16.14 6.83 5.32
CA GLN A 330 17.21 6.67 6.32
C GLN A 330 17.78 8.01 6.76
N TRP A 331 17.97 8.94 5.83
CA TRP A 331 18.41 10.30 6.13
C TRP A 331 17.39 11.05 6.99
N ALA A 332 16.09 10.94 6.65
CA ALA A 332 15.02 11.58 7.42
C ALA A 332 14.94 11.02 8.87
N GLU A 333 15.03 9.71 9.04
CA GLU A 333 15.08 9.07 10.36
C GLU A 333 16.32 9.53 11.17
N ALA A 334 17.49 9.61 10.52
CA ALA A 334 18.69 10.15 11.14
C ALA A 334 18.55 11.63 11.52
N GLN A 335 17.86 12.41 10.68
CA GLN A 335 17.56 13.81 10.94
C GLN A 335 16.62 13.99 12.15
N GLU A 336 15.59 13.15 12.32
CA GLU A 336 14.73 13.18 13.50
C GLU A 336 15.51 12.90 14.79
N LEU A 337 16.48 11.98 14.76
CA LEU A 337 17.37 11.70 15.89
C LEU A 337 18.23 12.93 16.23
N VAL A 338 18.79 13.60 15.22
CA VAL A 338 19.55 14.85 15.42
C VAL A 338 18.67 15.90 16.08
N GLU A 339 17.46 16.14 15.59
CA GLU A 339 16.52 17.13 16.14
C GLU A 339 16.07 16.79 17.57
N SER A 340 15.87 15.51 17.88
CA SER A 340 15.54 15.06 19.24
C SER A 340 16.71 15.32 20.21
N SER A 341 17.94 15.04 19.78
CA SER A 341 19.15 15.26 20.59
C SER A 341 19.47 16.75 20.76
N GLU A 342 19.20 17.59 19.75
CA GLU A 342 19.30 19.04 19.82
C GLU A 342 18.37 19.63 20.88
N ARG A 343 17.13 19.17 20.90
CA ARG A 343 16.15 19.54 21.94
C ARG A 343 16.64 19.16 23.32
N GLN A 344 17.20 17.95 23.48
CA GLN A 344 17.75 17.48 24.76
C GLN A 344 18.94 18.35 25.23
N VAL A 345 19.89 18.66 24.34
CA VAL A 345 21.04 19.52 24.66
C VAL A 345 20.57 20.93 25.04
N ALA A 346 19.60 21.49 24.32
CA ALA A 346 19.03 22.80 24.63
C ALA A 346 18.36 22.81 26.01
N GLN A 347 17.58 21.77 26.35
CA GLN A 347 16.94 21.62 27.66
C GLN A 347 17.98 21.51 28.79
N LEU A 348 19.04 20.72 28.60
CA LEU A 348 20.12 20.59 29.59
C LEU A 348 20.87 21.92 29.80
N ARG A 349 21.15 22.66 28.72
CA ARG A 349 21.76 24.00 28.81
C ARG A 349 20.87 24.98 29.56
N LEU A 350 19.56 24.96 29.32
CA LEU A 350 18.60 25.78 30.05
C LEU A 350 18.54 25.40 31.53
N ALA A 351 18.48 24.11 31.85
CA ALA A 351 18.50 23.62 33.22
C ALA A 351 19.79 24.04 33.97
N GLY A 352 20.94 23.96 33.29
CA GLY A 352 22.22 24.44 33.83
C GLY A 352 22.21 25.93 34.14
N ARG A 353 21.70 26.76 33.21
CA ARG A 353 21.55 28.22 33.42
C ARG A 353 20.64 28.54 34.59
N ASN A 354 19.48 27.90 34.67
CA ASN A 354 18.51 28.09 35.75
C ASN A 354 19.11 27.70 37.11
N LEU A 355 19.81 26.56 37.17
CA LEU A 355 20.48 26.11 38.39
C LEU A 355 21.57 27.10 38.81
N TRP A 356 22.39 27.58 37.87
CA TRP A 356 23.42 28.58 38.16
C TRP A 356 22.83 29.89 38.74
N GLN A 357 21.75 30.40 38.14
CA GLN A 357 21.04 31.59 38.63
C GLN A 357 20.48 31.38 40.05
N GLN A 358 19.89 30.22 40.34
CA GLN A 358 19.44 29.88 41.69
C GLN A 358 20.59 29.83 42.69
N GLY A 359 21.75 29.35 42.27
CA GLY A 359 22.98 29.37 43.05
C GLY A 359 23.39 30.79 43.45
N GLN A 360 23.43 31.70 42.48
CA GLN A 360 23.76 33.12 42.70
C GLN A 360 22.80 33.81 43.67
N GLN A 361 21.48 33.64 43.46
CA GLN A 361 20.46 34.21 44.35
C GLN A 361 20.60 33.69 45.79
N ARG A 362 20.89 32.40 45.96
CA ARG A 362 21.10 31.81 47.30
C ARG A 362 22.38 32.32 47.96
N GLN A 363 23.43 32.55 47.20
CA GLN A 363 24.67 33.14 47.70
C GLN A 363 24.44 34.58 48.18
N GLN A 364 23.75 35.40 47.40
CA GLN A 364 23.37 36.76 47.79
C GLN A 364 22.54 36.76 49.08
N ARG A 365 21.51 35.91 49.18
CA ARG A 365 20.70 35.78 50.41
C ARG A 365 21.54 35.37 51.63
N TYR A 366 22.49 34.47 51.45
CA TYR A 366 23.41 34.09 52.52
C TYR A 366 24.28 35.27 52.98
N HIS A 367 24.86 36.03 52.04
CA HIS A 367 25.66 37.21 52.38
C HIS A 367 24.83 38.25 53.14
N GLN A 368 23.60 38.53 52.68
CA GLN A 368 22.67 39.45 53.37
C GLN A 368 22.34 38.97 54.79
N GLN A 369 21.95 37.70 54.96
CA GLN A 369 21.61 37.13 56.28
C GLN A 369 22.81 37.09 57.22
N ARG A 370 24.00 36.76 56.71
CA ARG A 370 25.23 36.75 57.49
C ARG A 370 25.61 38.16 57.92
N GLN A 371 25.51 39.14 57.02
CA GLN A 371 25.80 40.53 57.35
C GLN A 371 24.85 41.05 58.43
N ALA A 372 23.55 40.81 58.29
CA ALA A 372 22.56 41.22 59.29
C ALA A 372 22.81 40.62 60.69
N LEU A 373 23.33 39.39 60.77
CA LEU A 373 23.74 38.78 62.05
C LEU A 373 25.05 39.36 62.58
N LEU A 374 26.01 39.67 61.70
CA LEU A 374 27.27 40.32 62.09
C LEU A 374 27.04 41.75 62.61
N ASP A 375 26.14 42.50 61.99
CA ASP A 375 25.80 43.86 62.40
C ASP A 375 25.12 43.90 63.79
N GLN A 376 24.52 42.78 64.23
CA GLN A 376 23.95 42.63 65.58
C GLN A 376 25.02 42.37 66.67
N LEU A 377 26.22 41.92 66.30
CA LEU A 377 27.26 41.57 67.28
C LEU A 377 27.85 42.79 68.02
N PRO A 378 28.30 43.87 67.36
CA PRO A 378 28.84 45.04 68.05
C PRO A 378 27.90 45.64 69.11
N PRO A 379 26.60 45.91 68.84
CA PRO A 379 25.72 46.46 69.87
C PRO A 379 25.46 45.48 71.01
N GLN A 380 25.37 44.17 70.72
CA GLN A 380 25.21 43.14 71.76
C GLN A 380 26.47 42.99 72.64
N GLN A 381 27.66 43.13 72.06
CA GLN A 381 28.95 43.11 72.76
C GLN A 381 29.10 44.36 73.64
N THR A 382 28.80 45.55 73.11
CA THR A 382 28.81 46.80 73.87
C THR A 382 27.79 46.77 75.02
N GLU A 383 26.57 46.23 74.78
CA GLU A 383 25.57 46.03 75.84
C GLU A 383 26.10 45.08 76.93
N PHE A 384 26.75 43.98 76.55
CA PHE A 384 27.34 43.02 77.48
C PHE A 384 28.45 43.65 78.34
N LEU A 385 29.42 44.34 77.72
CA LEU A 385 30.53 45.00 78.42
C LEU A 385 30.05 46.12 79.34
N THR A 386 29.09 46.93 78.90
CA THR A 386 28.50 48.01 79.70
C THR A 386 27.78 47.46 80.93
N ARG A 387 26.98 46.39 80.77
CA ARG A 387 26.30 45.76 81.91
C ARG A 387 27.26 45.08 82.88
N GLN A 388 28.37 44.54 82.37
CA GLN A 388 29.43 43.92 83.18
C GLN A 388 30.13 44.96 84.05
N ALA A 389 30.46 46.13 83.48
CA ALA A 389 31.04 47.25 84.22
C ALA A 389 30.10 47.80 85.31
N ASN A 390 28.78 47.74 85.08
CA ASN A 390 27.76 48.28 85.99
C ASN A 390 27.19 47.25 87.00
N GLY A 391 27.77 46.04 87.11
CA GLY A 391 27.33 45.00 88.07
C GLY A 391 25.92 44.45 87.83
N GLN A 392 25.35 44.61 86.64
CA GLN A 392 23.97 44.22 86.32
C GLN A 392 23.85 42.74 85.92
N PRO A 393 22.66 42.11 85.99
CA PRO A 393 22.46 40.73 85.55
C PRO A 393 22.82 40.49 84.07
N LEU A 394 23.83 39.63 83.83
CA LEU A 394 24.42 39.39 82.50
C LEU A 394 23.77 38.25 81.70
N ARG A 395 23.00 37.38 82.37
CA ARG A 395 22.51 36.11 81.80
C ARG A 395 21.77 36.28 80.47
N ARG A 396 20.92 37.31 80.34
CA ARG A 396 20.17 37.59 79.10
C ARG A 396 21.04 38.10 77.95
N CYS A 397 22.08 38.91 78.24
CA CYS A 397 23.00 39.42 77.22
C CYS A 397 23.95 38.32 76.74
N GLN A 398 24.45 37.49 77.65
CA GLN A 398 25.25 36.31 77.32
C GLN A 398 24.44 35.31 76.49
N GLN A 399 23.19 35.03 76.86
CA GLN A 399 22.30 34.15 76.08
C GLN A 399 22.02 34.70 74.68
N ARG A 400 21.84 36.02 74.51
CA ARG A 400 21.69 36.66 73.19
C ARG A 400 22.95 36.50 72.34
N LEU A 401 24.14 36.80 72.87
CA LEU A 401 25.41 36.63 72.16
C LEU A 401 25.64 35.17 71.74
N VAL A 402 25.45 34.22 72.67
CA VAL A 402 25.56 32.78 72.38
C VAL A 402 24.57 32.33 71.31
N ARG A 403 23.34 32.88 71.31
CA ARG A 403 22.34 32.60 70.28
C ARG A 403 22.77 33.16 68.93
N THR A 404 23.23 34.41 68.84
CA THR A 404 23.72 35.01 67.58
C THR A 404 24.90 34.22 67.00
N PHE A 405 25.86 33.79 67.82
CA PHE A 405 26.95 32.91 67.37
C PHE A 405 26.46 31.55 66.88
N ARG A 406 25.54 30.89 67.60
CA ARG A 406 24.92 29.62 67.15
C ARG A 406 24.14 29.79 65.84
N ASP A 407 23.43 30.90 65.69
CA ASP A 407 22.67 31.20 64.47
C ASP A 407 23.61 31.45 63.27
N LEU A 408 24.76 32.10 63.49
CA LEU A 408 25.83 32.25 62.48
C LEU A 408 26.44 30.91 62.07
N ASP A 409 26.78 30.06 63.04
CA ASP A 409 27.32 28.72 62.77
C ASP A 409 26.30 27.88 62.00
N HIS A 410 25.05 27.85 62.45
CA HIS A 410 23.99 27.10 61.80
C HIS A 410 23.72 27.62 60.37
N LEU A 411 23.67 28.94 60.17
CA LEU A 411 23.53 29.56 58.84
C LEU A 411 24.69 29.15 57.92
N THR A 412 25.92 29.20 58.43
CA THR A 412 27.14 28.88 57.68
C THR A 412 27.18 27.40 57.31
N SER A 413 26.95 26.49 58.26
CA SER A 413 26.90 25.04 58.01
C SER A 413 25.78 24.67 57.03
N ARG A 414 24.59 25.27 57.17
CA ARG A 414 23.47 25.07 56.23
C ARG A 414 23.81 25.56 54.84
N HIS A 415 24.45 26.72 54.71
CA HIS A 415 24.91 27.25 53.43
C HIS A 415 25.96 26.34 52.79
N GLN A 416 26.98 25.91 53.54
CA GLN A 416 28.01 24.99 53.05
C GLN A 416 27.42 23.66 52.56
N ARG A 417 26.49 23.06 53.32
CA ARG A 417 25.82 21.81 52.92
C ARG A 417 25.04 21.99 51.60
N ARG A 418 24.28 23.08 51.50
CA ARG A 418 23.52 23.42 50.29
C ARG A 418 24.42 23.73 49.10
N ARG A 419 25.54 24.42 49.32
CA ARG A 419 26.54 24.70 48.29
C ARG A 419 27.13 23.42 47.72
N ARG A 420 27.51 22.46 48.58
CA ARG A 420 28.00 21.13 48.13
C ARG A 420 26.97 20.39 47.31
N GLN A 421 25.70 20.33 47.76
CA GLN A 421 24.61 19.71 47.01
C GLN A 421 24.39 20.39 45.64
N HIS A 422 24.49 21.72 45.60
CA HIS A 422 24.33 22.49 44.37
C HIS A 422 25.47 22.26 43.39
N GLN A 423 26.71 22.20 43.87
CA GLN A 423 27.89 21.88 43.07
C GLN A 423 27.80 20.46 42.51
N ALA A 424 27.36 19.48 43.32
CA ALA A 424 27.16 18.11 42.85
C ALA A 424 26.11 18.04 41.72
N LYS A 425 24.97 18.75 41.87
CA LYS A 425 23.94 18.83 40.82
C LYS A 425 24.44 19.51 39.55
N LEU A 426 25.26 20.56 39.67
CA LEU A 426 25.89 21.20 38.51
C LEU A 426 26.85 20.24 37.80
N GLY A 427 27.70 19.52 38.55
CA GLY A 427 28.60 18.52 37.98
C GLY A 427 27.86 17.39 37.26
N GLN A 428 26.75 16.90 37.83
CA GLN A 428 25.89 15.91 37.17
C GLN A 428 25.26 16.44 35.88
N LEU A 429 24.79 17.69 35.87
CA LEU A 429 24.25 18.31 34.67
C LEU A 429 25.32 18.56 33.60
N GLN A 430 26.54 18.94 34.01
CA GLN A 430 27.67 19.11 33.10
C GLN A 430 28.06 17.78 32.43
N ALA A 431 28.23 16.71 33.21
CA ALA A 431 28.52 15.39 32.67
C ALA A 431 27.42 14.90 31.71
N ARG A 432 26.14 15.11 32.05
CA ARG A 432 25.02 14.80 31.16
C ARG A 432 25.01 15.64 29.89
N LEU A 433 25.39 16.91 29.98
CA LEU A 433 25.49 17.80 28.83
C LEU A 433 26.63 17.39 27.90
N GLU A 434 27.79 17.01 28.44
CA GLU A 434 28.92 16.49 27.67
C GLU A 434 28.52 15.22 26.92
N LEU A 435 27.94 14.23 27.61
CA LEU A 435 27.44 13.00 26.99
C LEU A 435 26.41 13.28 25.88
N ALA A 436 25.43 14.15 26.15
CA ALA A 436 24.42 14.51 25.16
C ALA A 436 25.01 15.26 23.96
N THR A 437 26.02 16.11 24.16
CA THR A 437 26.70 16.84 23.09
C THR A 437 27.52 15.89 22.22
N THR A 438 28.22 14.93 22.83
CA THR A 438 28.95 13.88 22.11
C THR A 438 27.99 13.01 21.29
N ALA A 439 26.88 12.56 21.87
CA ALA A 439 25.86 11.78 21.17
C ALA A 439 25.25 12.57 20.00
N GLN A 440 24.95 13.86 20.19
CA GLN A 440 24.47 14.74 19.13
C GLN A 440 25.48 14.83 17.96
N ALA A 441 26.77 15.00 18.26
CA ALA A 441 27.82 15.04 17.24
C ALA A 441 27.89 13.72 16.45
N GLN A 442 27.76 12.58 17.15
CA GLN A 442 27.70 11.25 16.50
C GLN A 442 26.49 11.11 15.58
N TYR A 443 25.29 11.52 16.02
CA TYR A 443 24.10 11.48 15.17
C TYR A 443 24.22 12.38 13.93
N ARG A 444 24.81 13.57 14.08
CA ARG A 444 25.09 14.45 12.92
C ARG A 444 26.06 13.80 11.95
N GLN A 445 27.15 13.20 12.45
CA GLN A 445 28.11 12.49 11.61
C GLN A 445 27.46 11.31 10.88
N GLN A 446 26.62 10.52 11.57
CA GLN A 446 25.89 9.40 10.97
C GLN A 446 24.95 9.88 9.86
N ARG A 447 24.19 10.96 10.09
CA ARG A 447 23.32 11.57 9.07
C ARG A 447 24.13 12.07 7.87
N ASP A 448 25.22 12.79 8.11
CA ASP A 448 26.04 13.42 7.06
C ASP A 448 26.83 12.39 6.23
N ALA A 449 27.04 11.19 6.77
CA ALA A 449 27.64 10.07 6.04
C ALA A 449 26.69 9.39 5.04
N ILE A 450 25.38 9.70 5.08
CA ILE A 450 24.37 9.11 4.19
C ILE A 450 24.40 9.84 2.84
N ASP A 451 24.78 9.14 1.78
CA ASP A 451 24.81 9.70 0.41
C ASP A 451 23.43 9.82 -0.21
N THR A 452 22.80 10.99 -0.04
CA THR A 452 21.52 11.32 -0.67
C THR A 452 21.62 11.73 -2.14
N THR A 453 22.83 11.86 -2.68
CA THR A 453 23.07 12.36 -4.05
C THR A 453 23.07 11.24 -5.09
N ALA A 454 23.34 10.00 -4.68
CA ALA A 454 23.27 8.84 -5.54
C ALA A 454 21.89 8.69 -6.19
N LEU A 455 21.88 8.70 -7.53
CA LEU A 455 20.68 8.50 -8.33
C LEU A 455 20.50 7.04 -8.68
N TYR A 456 19.24 6.60 -8.61
CA TYR A 456 18.79 5.28 -9.04
C TYR A 456 18.04 5.40 -10.36
N GLN A 457 18.03 4.32 -11.14
CA GLN A 457 17.22 4.22 -12.34
C GLN A 457 15.85 3.64 -11.97
N GLU A 458 14.79 4.36 -12.31
CA GLU A 458 13.41 3.90 -12.22
C GLU A 458 12.83 3.70 -13.61
N ARG A 459 12.17 2.55 -13.83
CA ARG A 459 11.52 2.26 -15.11
C ARG A 459 10.29 3.15 -15.29
N ASN A 460 10.14 3.69 -16.49
CA ASN A 460 8.89 4.28 -16.93
C ASN A 460 7.88 3.15 -17.20
N LEU A 461 6.80 3.15 -16.41
CA LEU A 461 5.81 2.07 -16.38
C LEU A 461 4.67 2.25 -17.39
N GLU A 462 4.69 3.29 -18.22
CA GLU A 462 3.58 3.64 -19.12
C GLU A 462 3.26 2.52 -20.13
N LYS A 463 4.28 1.95 -20.78
CA LYS A 463 4.11 0.80 -21.69
C LYS A 463 3.62 -0.44 -20.94
N ASP A 464 4.17 -0.69 -19.74
CA ASP A 464 3.73 -1.81 -18.90
C ASP A 464 2.28 -1.64 -18.44
N GLN A 465 1.82 -0.40 -18.23
CA GLN A 465 0.45 -0.07 -17.88
C GLN A 465 -0.51 -0.24 -19.05
N LEU A 466 -0.14 0.21 -20.26
CA LEU A 466 -0.94 -0.04 -21.46
C LEU A 466 -1.13 -1.54 -21.69
N MET A 467 -0.07 -2.33 -21.55
CA MET A 467 -0.16 -3.77 -21.70
C MET A 467 -0.97 -4.41 -20.57
N LEU A 468 -0.83 -3.95 -19.32
CA LEU A 468 -1.68 -4.41 -18.21
C LEU A 468 -3.16 -4.18 -18.51
N ASN A 469 -3.54 -3.02 -19.04
CA ASN A 469 -4.93 -2.75 -19.44
C ASN A 469 -5.44 -3.75 -20.48
N LEU A 470 -4.63 -4.10 -21.48
CA LEU A 470 -4.97 -5.10 -22.49
C LEU A 470 -5.05 -6.52 -21.89
N GLN A 471 -4.17 -6.86 -20.95
CA GLN A 471 -4.20 -8.14 -20.25
C GLN A 471 -5.48 -8.31 -19.44
N LEU A 472 -5.91 -7.25 -18.74
CA LEU A 472 -7.19 -7.25 -18.03
C LEU A 472 -8.38 -7.28 -18.98
N LEU A 473 -8.30 -6.58 -20.12
CA LEU A 473 -9.32 -6.64 -21.15
C LEU A 473 -9.48 -8.08 -21.67
N LEU A 474 -8.39 -8.78 -21.97
CA LEU A 474 -8.44 -10.17 -22.41
C LEU A 474 -9.08 -11.08 -21.35
N GLY A 475 -8.70 -10.93 -20.08
CA GLY A 475 -9.30 -11.66 -18.97
C GLY A 475 -10.81 -11.43 -18.86
N ASN A 476 -11.24 -10.17 -18.95
CA ASN A 476 -12.66 -9.80 -18.94
C ASN A 476 -13.43 -10.35 -20.14
N LEU A 477 -12.86 -10.27 -21.36
CA LEU A 477 -13.47 -10.83 -22.57
C LEU A 477 -13.62 -12.36 -22.45
N HIS A 478 -12.63 -13.03 -21.87
CA HIS A 478 -12.72 -14.46 -21.61
C HIS A 478 -13.82 -14.78 -20.58
N HIS A 479 -13.87 -14.08 -19.45
CA HIS A 479 -14.92 -14.29 -18.44
C HIS A 479 -16.31 -14.08 -19.04
N TRP A 480 -16.48 -13.09 -19.92
CA TRP A 480 -17.73 -12.82 -20.62
C TRP A 480 -18.07 -13.91 -21.64
N ALA A 481 -17.13 -14.31 -22.49
CA ALA A 481 -17.35 -15.39 -23.46
C ALA A 481 -17.70 -16.71 -22.75
N ARG A 482 -17.06 -16.97 -21.62
CA ARG A 482 -17.31 -18.14 -20.78
C ARG A 482 -18.72 -18.16 -20.19
N SER A 483 -19.23 -17.03 -19.69
CA SER A 483 -20.60 -16.98 -19.17
C SER A 483 -21.65 -17.01 -20.28
N ALA A 484 -21.42 -16.27 -21.37
CA ALA A 484 -22.38 -16.09 -22.44
C ALA A 484 -22.48 -17.31 -23.37
N PHE A 485 -21.35 -17.88 -23.79
CA PHE A 485 -21.31 -18.83 -24.91
C PHE A 485 -20.88 -20.24 -24.54
N PHE A 486 -19.99 -20.41 -23.57
CA PHE A 486 -19.43 -21.75 -23.31
C PHE A 486 -20.47 -22.67 -22.68
N ALA A 487 -20.47 -23.94 -23.09
CA ALA A 487 -21.28 -25.00 -22.49
C ALA A 487 -21.15 -25.02 -20.95
N PRO A 488 -22.19 -25.43 -20.20
CA PRO A 488 -22.16 -25.42 -18.73
C PRO A 488 -20.91 -26.06 -18.12
N VAL A 489 -20.45 -27.19 -18.69
CA VAL A 489 -19.25 -27.91 -18.26
C VAL A 489 -17.95 -27.11 -18.45
N TRP A 490 -17.94 -26.12 -19.35
CA TRP A 490 -16.80 -25.26 -19.66
C TRP A 490 -16.89 -23.86 -19.05
N GLN A 491 -17.96 -23.54 -18.32
CA GLN A 491 -18.13 -22.24 -17.65
C GLN A 491 -17.11 -21.97 -16.53
N ARG A 492 -16.31 -22.97 -16.15
CA ARG A 492 -15.25 -22.86 -15.14
C ARG A 492 -13.84 -22.98 -15.71
N LEU A 493 -13.70 -23.06 -17.04
CA LEU A 493 -12.37 -23.05 -17.66
C LEU A 493 -11.66 -21.76 -17.32
N GLU A 494 -10.38 -21.90 -16.98
CA GLU A 494 -9.44 -20.79 -16.84
C GLU A 494 -8.92 -20.40 -18.23
N LEU A 495 -8.55 -19.13 -18.40
CA LEU A 495 -8.09 -18.58 -19.67
C LEU A 495 -7.02 -19.46 -20.34
N LYS A 496 -6.01 -19.95 -19.62
CA LYS A 496 -4.97 -20.82 -20.20
C LYS A 496 -5.57 -22.07 -20.85
N THR A 497 -6.44 -22.78 -20.15
CA THR A 497 -7.07 -24.00 -20.66
C THR A 497 -8.01 -23.69 -21.82
N ALA A 498 -8.75 -22.57 -21.75
CA ALA A 498 -9.59 -22.11 -22.85
C ALA A 498 -8.77 -21.72 -24.10
N LEU A 499 -7.56 -21.16 -23.92
CA LEU A 499 -6.65 -20.88 -25.04
C LEU A 499 -6.26 -22.18 -25.76
N GLU A 500 -5.90 -23.22 -25.01
CA GLU A 500 -5.47 -24.50 -25.55
C GLU A 500 -6.62 -25.28 -26.20
N LEU A 501 -7.78 -25.32 -25.56
CA LEU A 501 -8.92 -26.12 -26.01
C LEU A 501 -9.75 -25.41 -27.08
N ILE A 502 -9.99 -24.12 -26.94
CA ILE A 502 -11.01 -23.39 -27.71
C ILE A 502 -10.36 -22.34 -28.61
N TYR A 503 -9.66 -21.36 -28.06
CA TYR A 503 -9.24 -20.18 -28.84
C TYR A 503 -8.11 -20.48 -29.85
N ARG A 504 -7.35 -21.55 -29.64
CA ARG A 504 -6.30 -22.03 -30.56
C ARG A 504 -6.71 -23.31 -31.30
N LYS A 505 -7.99 -23.69 -31.21
CA LYS A 505 -8.51 -24.86 -31.92
C LYS A 505 -8.34 -24.63 -33.43
N PRO A 506 -7.68 -25.56 -34.16
CA PRO A 506 -7.54 -25.43 -35.61
C PRO A 506 -8.91 -25.45 -36.29
N GLY A 507 -9.04 -24.69 -37.36
CA GLY A 507 -10.25 -24.60 -38.17
C GLY A 507 -10.01 -23.76 -39.42
N TRP A 508 -11.06 -23.54 -40.19
CA TRP A 508 -11.06 -22.63 -41.34
C TRP A 508 -12.21 -21.63 -41.24
N VAL A 509 -12.06 -20.52 -41.97
CA VAL A 509 -13.05 -19.45 -42.02
C VAL A 509 -13.49 -19.25 -43.46
N GLN A 510 -14.80 -19.27 -43.68
CA GLN A 510 -15.41 -18.98 -44.96
C GLN A 510 -16.12 -17.63 -44.90
N TRP A 511 -15.67 -16.71 -45.76
CA TRP A 511 -16.25 -15.37 -45.88
C TRP A 511 -17.30 -15.38 -46.98
N GLY A 512 -18.57 -15.42 -46.60
CA GLY A 512 -19.71 -15.29 -47.51
C GLY A 512 -20.19 -13.84 -47.68
N GLY A 513 -21.24 -13.67 -48.48
CA GLY A 513 -21.92 -12.38 -48.69
C GLY A 513 -22.57 -11.85 -47.42
N ASP A 514 -23.39 -12.69 -46.77
CA ASP A 514 -24.16 -12.30 -45.57
C ASP A 514 -23.65 -12.93 -44.27
N THR A 515 -22.76 -13.92 -44.38
CA THR A 515 -22.30 -14.74 -43.25
C THR A 515 -20.79 -14.92 -43.25
N ILE A 516 -20.21 -15.05 -42.07
CA ILE A 516 -18.84 -15.50 -41.86
C ILE A 516 -18.94 -16.78 -41.04
N GLU A 517 -18.53 -17.90 -41.65
CA GLU A 517 -18.64 -19.21 -41.02
C GLU A 517 -17.26 -19.70 -40.58
N VAL A 518 -17.14 -20.02 -39.29
CA VAL A 518 -15.96 -20.61 -38.68
C VAL A 518 -16.23 -22.09 -38.44
N VAL A 519 -15.42 -22.95 -39.04
CA VAL A 519 -15.54 -24.40 -38.89
C VAL A 519 -14.30 -24.94 -38.19
N LEU A 520 -14.48 -25.37 -36.94
CA LEU A 520 -13.42 -25.95 -36.13
C LEU A 520 -13.24 -27.43 -36.48
N THR A 521 -11.99 -27.91 -36.42
CA THR A 521 -11.65 -29.34 -36.51
C THR A 521 -12.31 -30.14 -35.38
N PRO A 522 -12.61 -31.44 -35.57
CA PRO A 522 -13.26 -32.24 -34.53
C PRO A 522 -12.37 -32.40 -33.29
N TYR A 523 -12.98 -32.66 -32.14
CA TYR A 523 -12.28 -33.04 -30.92
C TYR A 523 -12.14 -34.56 -30.83
N ARG A 524 -10.98 -35.00 -30.35
CA ARG A 524 -10.68 -36.43 -30.17
C ARG A 524 -11.59 -37.10 -29.13
N TYR A 525 -11.99 -36.35 -28.10
CA TYR A 525 -12.78 -36.87 -26.98
C TYR A 525 -14.25 -36.50 -27.13
N PRO A 526 -15.19 -37.47 -27.04
CA PRO A 526 -16.61 -37.22 -27.23
C PRO A 526 -17.19 -36.14 -26.31
N GLU A 527 -16.76 -36.10 -25.05
CA GLU A 527 -17.20 -35.08 -24.09
C GLU A 527 -16.78 -33.66 -24.49
N GLN A 528 -15.59 -33.50 -25.10
CA GLN A 528 -15.10 -32.21 -25.57
C GLN A 528 -15.79 -31.79 -26.87
N GLN A 529 -16.07 -32.76 -27.75
CA GLN A 529 -16.85 -32.56 -28.95
C GLN A 529 -18.25 -32.04 -28.60
N GLN A 530 -18.97 -32.74 -27.73
CA GLN A 530 -20.31 -32.34 -27.27
C GLN A 530 -20.31 -30.96 -26.59
N ALA A 531 -19.31 -30.68 -25.75
CA ALA A 531 -19.19 -29.37 -25.10
C ALA A 531 -18.90 -28.24 -26.11
N MET A 532 -18.11 -28.50 -27.17
CA MET A 532 -17.91 -27.51 -28.23
C MET A 532 -19.17 -27.33 -29.09
N GLU A 533 -19.85 -28.41 -29.46
CA GLU A 533 -21.12 -28.34 -30.21
C GLU A 533 -22.15 -27.48 -29.47
N GLU A 534 -22.30 -27.72 -28.17
CA GLU A 534 -23.15 -26.91 -27.30
C GLU A 534 -22.70 -25.45 -27.22
N SER A 535 -21.39 -25.20 -27.11
CA SER A 535 -20.84 -23.85 -27.10
C SER A 535 -21.09 -23.11 -28.43
N CYS A 536 -20.95 -23.81 -29.56
CA CYS A 536 -21.24 -23.30 -30.89
C CYS A 536 -22.73 -22.96 -31.03
N ARG A 537 -23.62 -23.84 -30.56
CA ARG A 537 -25.07 -23.62 -30.56
C ARG A 537 -25.44 -22.34 -29.80
N ARG A 538 -24.90 -22.16 -28.60
CA ARG A 538 -25.12 -20.96 -27.78
C ARG A 538 -24.55 -19.69 -28.43
N PHE A 539 -23.36 -19.76 -29.00
CA PHE A 539 -22.77 -18.64 -29.76
C PHE A 539 -23.66 -18.24 -30.95
N ASN A 540 -24.10 -19.20 -31.77
CA ASN A 540 -24.94 -18.94 -32.94
C ASN A 540 -26.32 -18.39 -32.58
N ALA A 541 -26.86 -18.81 -31.43
CA ALA A 541 -28.13 -18.33 -30.89
C ALA A 541 -28.05 -16.85 -30.45
N ALA A 542 -26.87 -16.36 -30.06
CA ALA A 542 -26.66 -14.95 -29.75
C ALA A 542 -26.70 -14.03 -30.98
N ASN A 543 -26.75 -14.61 -32.19
CA ASN A 543 -26.90 -13.89 -33.47
C ASN A 543 -25.91 -12.72 -33.65
N LEU A 544 -24.66 -12.96 -33.26
CA LEU A 544 -23.62 -11.95 -33.32
C LEU A 544 -23.29 -11.58 -34.77
N ARG A 545 -22.95 -10.32 -34.99
CA ARG A 545 -22.55 -9.79 -36.28
C ARG A 545 -21.12 -9.28 -36.23
N TRP A 546 -20.40 -9.45 -37.33
CA TRP A 546 -19.11 -8.82 -37.54
C TRP A 546 -19.27 -7.31 -37.76
N ARG A 547 -18.16 -6.59 -37.76
CA ARG A 547 -18.13 -5.11 -37.84
C ARG A 547 -18.77 -4.56 -39.13
N ASP A 548 -18.82 -5.37 -40.18
CA ASP A 548 -19.46 -5.03 -41.47
C ASP A 548 -20.93 -5.51 -41.57
N GLY A 549 -21.49 -6.01 -40.48
CA GLY A 549 -22.89 -6.45 -40.40
C GLY A 549 -23.12 -7.92 -40.76
N ARG A 550 -22.14 -8.64 -41.31
CA ARG A 550 -22.29 -10.08 -41.63
C ARG A 550 -22.49 -10.92 -40.38
N ARG A 551 -23.36 -11.93 -40.44
CA ARG A 551 -23.64 -12.81 -39.30
C ARG A 551 -22.46 -13.75 -39.05
N LEU A 552 -22.03 -13.86 -37.80
CA LEU A 552 -21.02 -14.83 -37.38
C LEU A 552 -21.69 -16.16 -37.06
N LEU A 553 -21.18 -17.23 -37.67
CA LEU A 553 -21.56 -18.60 -37.38
C LEU A 553 -20.32 -19.39 -37.00
N ILE A 554 -20.43 -20.23 -35.98
CA ILE A 554 -19.39 -21.18 -35.59
C ILE A 554 -19.97 -22.58 -35.50
N ARG A 555 -19.25 -23.56 -36.01
CA ARG A 555 -19.53 -24.98 -35.79
C ARG A 555 -18.25 -25.76 -35.62
N VAL A 556 -18.37 -26.95 -35.07
CA VAL A 556 -17.30 -27.95 -35.04
C VAL A 556 -17.65 -29.05 -36.04
N ALA A 557 -16.66 -29.50 -36.79
CA ALA A 557 -16.81 -30.60 -37.73
C ALA A 557 -17.18 -31.90 -36.97
N PRO A 558 -17.90 -32.83 -37.62
CA PRO A 558 -18.21 -34.12 -37.01
C PRO A 558 -16.92 -34.92 -36.71
N PRO A 559 -16.93 -35.78 -35.67
CA PRO A 559 -15.76 -36.51 -35.17
C PRO A 559 -15.13 -37.48 -36.17
#